data_AF-A0A956W9C5-F1
#
_entry.id   AF-A0A956W9C5-F1
#
_cell.length_a   1.000
_cell.length_b   1.000
_cell.length_c   1.000
_cell.angle_alpha   90.00
_cell.angle_beta   90.00
_cell.angle_gamma   90.00
#
_symmetry.space_group_name_H-M   'P 1'
#
loop_
_entity.id
_entity.type
_entity.pdbx_description
1 polymer ?
#
loop_
_entity_poly.entity_id
_entity_poly.type
_entity_poly.pdbx_seq_one_letter_code
_entity_poly.pdbx_strand_id
1 'polypeptide(L)'
;MDAPTERATTERGDVGRAQPAERAELAALRPSSRDARPAIRFEYASFFRRLGAFVLDEVAKTFLYLLILLFVASLTGGLPESASSGEIDPVALLPRLFLSVGYDWVFWSQGWAPGANAMGIRIVRPDGSPPGIGRGGIRALVAIPSSALFFIGYAWMLFTPRK
;
A
#
# COMPACT_ATOMS: atom_id res chain seq x y z
N MET A 1 53.83 10.13 -73.36
CA MET A 1 54.14 9.04 -72.43
C MET A 1 53.77 9.51 -71.04
N ASP A 2 52.52 9.22 -70.71
CA ASP A 2 51.99 8.66 -69.47
C ASP A 2 52.40 9.22 -68.09
N ALA A 3 51.35 9.57 -67.35
CA ALA A 3 51.23 9.83 -65.90
C ALA A 3 51.59 8.57 -65.06
N PRO A 4 51.34 8.44 -63.72
CA PRO A 4 50.70 9.33 -62.71
C PRO A 4 51.47 9.39 -61.35
N THR A 5 51.29 10.40 -60.47
CA THR A 5 50.28 10.57 -59.38
C THR A 5 50.17 9.44 -58.34
N GLU A 6 50.67 9.65 -57.10
CA GLU A 6 50.20 8.95 -55.87
C GLU A 6 50.53 9.77 -54.60
N ARG A 7 49.56 10.48 -54.00
CA ARG A 7 48.73 10.13 -52.82
C ARG A 7 49.43 10.21 -51.46
N ALA A 8 48.93 11.12 -50.61
CA ALA A 8 48.74 10.88 -49.17
C ALA A 8 47.74 11.90 -48.61
N THR A 9 46.46 11.71 -48.93
CA THR A 9 45.36 12.39 -48.23
C THR A 9 44.93 11.52 -47.06
N THR A 10 45.11 12.05 -45.86
CA THR A 10 44.65 11.51 -44.57
C THR A 10 43.13 11.23 -44.59
N GLU A 11 42.74 9.96 -44.61
CA GLU A 11 41.41 9.54 -44.15
C GLU A 11 41.37 9.63 -42.62
N ARG A 12 40.82 10.74 -42.13
CA ARG A 12 40.40 10.88 -40.73
C ARG A 12 39.01 10.27 -40.63
N GLY A 13 38.93 9.03 -40.15
CA GLY A 13 37.69 8.29 -39.95
C GLY A 13 36.66 9.08 -39.13
N ASP A 14 35.53 9.40 -39.76
CA ASP A 14 34.34 9.96 -39.14
C ASP A 14 33.61 8.84 -38.38
N VAL A 15 34.13 8.50 -37.21
CA VAL A 15 33.46 7.61 -36.27
C VAL A 15 32.49 8.46 -35.45
N GLY A 16 31.19 8.29 -35.69
CA GLY A 16 30.23 8.41 -34.59
C GLY A 16 29.12 9.46 -34.71
N ARG A 17 28.51 9.64 -35.89
CA ARG A 17 27.11 10.11 -35.94
C ARG A 17 26.23 9.05 -36.58
N ALA A 18 25.79 8.08 -35.77
CA ALA A 18 24.64 7.25 -36.13
C ALA A 18 23.52 8.15 -36.65
N GLN A 19 23.00 7.84 -37.84
CA GLN A 19 22.07 8.69 -38.55
C GLN A 19 20.79 8.90 -37.70
N PRO A 20 20.11 10.06 -37.82
CA PRO A 20 18.92 10.35 -37.03
C PRO A 20 17.84 9.27 -37.14
N ALA A 21 17.74 8.63 -38.31
CA ALA A 21 16.82 7.53 -38.57
C ALA A 21 17.14 6.29 -37.73
N GLU A 22 18.43 5.93 -37.63
CA GLU A 22 18.91 4.79 -36.85
C GLU A 22 18.69 5.02 -35.35
N ARG A 23 18.82 6.27 -34.87
CA ARG A 23 18.48 6.66 -33.49
C ARG A 23 16.99 6.58 -33.21
N ALA A 24 16.14 6.92 -34.18
CA ALA A 24 14.69 6.82 -34.04
C ALA A 24 14.23 5.36 -34.03
N GLU A 25 14.87 4.51 -34.85
CA GLU A 25 14.62 3.07 -34.90
C GLU A 25 15.10 2.36 -33.63
N LEU A 26 16.30 2.68 -33.12
CA LEU A 26 16.79 2.23 -31.82
C LEU A 26 15.93 2.74 -30.65
N ALA A 27 15.33 3.93 -30.76
CA ALA A 27 14.39 4.44 -29.77
C ALA A 27 13.03 3.72 -29.83
N ALA A 28 12.60 3.28 -31.02
CA ALA A 28 11.38 2.48 -31.23
C ALA A 28 11.56 1.01 -30.81
N LEU A 29 12.78 0.48 -30.92
CA LEU A 29 13.14 -0.88 -30.50
C LEU A 29 13.48 -0.99 -29.01
N ARG A 30 13.51 0.12 -28.27
CA ARG A 30 13.56 0.07 -26.80
C ARG A 30 12.19 -0.37 -26.31
N PRO A 31 12.01 -1.62 -25.83
CA PRO A 31 10.78 -1.96 -25.12
C PRO A 31 10.62 -0.93 -24.00
N SER A 32 9.45 -0.31 -23.89
CA SER A 32 9.13 0.57 -22.78
C SER A 32 9.41 -0.22 -21.50
N SER A 33 10.54 0.08 -20.84
CA SER A 33 11.02 -0.63 -19.65
C SER A 33 10.09 -0.46 -18.44
N ARG A 34 8.94 0.19 -18.63
CA ARG A 34 7.84 0.28 -17.68
C ARG A 34 6.87 -0.91 -17.73
N ASP A 35 6.77 -1.63 -18.85
CA ASP A 35 5.69 -2.61 -19.04
C ASP A 35 6.13 -4.08 -18.92
N ALA A 36 7.44 -4.33 -18.78
CA ALA A 36 8.01 -5.68 -18.70
C ALA A 36 8.21 -6.20 -17.26
N ARG A 37 7.39 -5.77 -16.29
CA ARG A 37 7.36 -6.46 -14.99
C ARG A 37 6.39 -7.63 -15.10
N PRO A 38 6.83 -8.88 -14.85
CA PRO A 38 5.91 -10.01 -14.87
C PRO A 38 4.76 -9.70 -13.91
N ALA A 39 3.53 -9.67 -14.42
CA ALA A 39 2.34 -9.49 -13.62
C ALA A 39 2.26 -10.66 -12.63
N ILE A 40 2.71 -10.44 -11.40
CA ILE A 40 2.61 -11.44 -10.34
C ILE A 40 1.13 -11.68 -10.11
N ARG A 41 0.65 -12.88 -10.43
CA ARG A 41 -0.74 -13.26 -10.18
C ARG A 41 -0.90 -13.45 -8.67
N PHE A 42 -1.47 -12.45 -8.02
CA PHE A 42 -1.93 -12.57 -6.64
C PHE A 42 -3.32 -13.18 -6.62
N GLU A 43 -3.50 -14.23 -5.82
CA GLU A 43 -4.83 -14.77 -5.54
C GLU A 43 -5.54 -13.88 -4.51
N TYR A 44 -6.77 -13.47 -4.79
CA TYR A 44 -7.54 -12.71 -3.83
C TYR A 44 -7.84 -13.55 -2.59
N ALA A 45 -7.54 -12.99 -1.42
CA ALA A 45 -7.89 -13.63 -0.15
C ALA A 45 -9.40 -13.88 -0.08
N SER A 46 -9.75 -15.10 0.30
CA SER A 46 -11.13 -15.51 0.55
C SER A 46 -11.79 -14.67 1.65
N PHE A 47 -13.12 -14.59 1.60
CA PHE A 47 -13.91 -13.78 2.53
C PHE A 47 -13.57 -14.06 4.01
N PHE A 48 -13.56 -15.33 4.41
CA PHE A 48 -13.27 -15.70 5.81
C PHE A 48 -11.84 -15.36 6.23
N ARG A 49 -10.87 -15.39 5.31
CA ARG A 49 -9.51 -14.93 5.61
C ARG A 49 -9.47 -13.42 5.86
N ARG A 50 -10.23 -12.63 5.09
CA ARG A 50 -10.37 -11.19 5.31
C ARG A 50 -11.12 -10.86 6.61
N LEU A 51 -12.21 -11.58 6.90
CA LEU A 51 -12.96 -11.42 8.14
C LEU A 51 -12.11 -11.77 9.36
N GLY A 52 -11.40 -12.91 9.34
CA GLY A 52 -10.49 -13.29 10.40
C GLY A 52 -9.37 -12.28 10.62
N ALA A 53 -8.80 -11.75 9.53
CA ALA A 53 -7.78 -10.70 9.61
C ALA A 53 -8.34 -9.43 10.27
N PHE A 54 -9.55 -9.02 9.88
CA PHE A 54 -10.23 -7.86 10.47
C PHE A 54 -10.48 -8.07 11.98
N VAL A 55 -11.02 -9.21 12.39
CA VAL A 55 -11.26 -9.53 13.80
C VAL A 55 -9.95 -9.51 14.60
N LEU A 56 -8.88 -10.10 14.07
CA LEU A 56 -7.57 -10.09 14.73
C LEU A 56 -7.00 -8.68 14.87
N ASP A 57 -7.14 -7.83 13.85
CA ASP A 57 -6.71 -6.43 13.93
C ASP A 57 -7.56 -5.63 14.93
N GLU A 58 -8.87 -5.87 15.04
CA GLU A 58 -9.72 -5.24 16.06
C GLU A 58 -9.35 -5.67 17.48
N VAL A 59 -9.05 -6.96 17.69
CA VAL A 59 -8.56 -7.46 18.98
C VAL A 59 -7.22 -6.82 19.33
N ALA A 60 -6.29 -6.73 18.38
CA ALA A 60 -4.99 -6.10 18.57
C ALA A 60 -5.12 -4.61 18.92
N LYS A 61 -5.95 -3.86 18.18
CA LYS A 61 -6.24 -2.45 18.46
C LYS A 61 -6.89 -2.24 19.83
N THR A 62 -7.82 -3.12 20.20
CA THR A 62 -8.49 -3.08 21.51
C THR A 62 -7.49 -3.33 22.63
N PHE A 63 -6.64 -4.34 22.48
CA PHE A 63 -5.60 -4.63 23.46
C PHE A 63 -4.60 -3.47 23.60
N LEU A 64 -4.14 -2.91 22.49
CA LEU A 64 -3.25 -1.74 22.48
C LEU A 64 -3.91 -0.52 23.16
N TYR A 65 -5.18 -0.27 22.89
CA TYR A 65 -5.93 0.81 23.53
C TYR A 65 -6.03 0.62 25.05
N LEU A 66 -6.33 -0.59 25.51
CA LEU A 66 -6.39 -0.91 26.94
C LEU A 66 -5.03 -0.72 27.63
N LEU A 67 -3.93 -1.11 26.98
CA LEU A 67 -2.58 -0.86 27.50
C LEU A 67 -2.29 0.63 27.64
N ILE A 68 -2.67 1.43 26.64
CA ILE A 68 -2.52 2.90 26.69
C ILE A 68 -3.35 3.49 27.82
N LEU A 69 -4.61 3.05 27.98
CA LEU A 69 -5.47 3.51 29.07
C LEU A 69 -4.90 3.16 30.44
N LEU A 70 -4.42 1.93 30.63
CA LEU A 70 -3.81 1.51 31.89
C LEU A 70 -2.53 2.28 32.19
N PHE A 71 -1.71 2.52 31.16
CA PHE A 71 -0.50 3.34 31.29
C PHE A 71 -0.84 4.77 31.70
N VAL A 72 -1.79 5.42 31.03
CA VAL A 72 -2.24 6.78 31.41
C VAL A 72 -2.78 6.79 32.83
N ALA A 73 -3.63 5.82 33.20
CA ALA A 73 -4.17 5.71 34.55
C ALA A 73 -3.09 5.56 35.62
N SER A 74 -2.01 4.82 35.32
CA SER A 74 -0.87 4.68 36.22
C SER A 74 -0.12 5.99 36.45
N LEU A 75 -0.15 6.92 35.48
CA LEU A 75 0.48 8.24 35.59
C LEU A 75 -0.44 9.27 36.25
N THR A 76 -1.76 9.15 36.08
CA THR A 76 -2.75 10.11 36.58
C THR A 76 -3.40 9.70 37.90
N GLY A 77 -3.11 8.51 38.42
CA GLY A 77 -3.65 8.01 39.69
C GLY A 77 -5.04 7.38 39.59
N GLY A 78 -5.50 7.05 38.39
CA GLY A 78 -6.83 6.45 38.18
C GLY A 78 -7.28 6.48 36.72
N LEU A 79 -8.27 5.64 36.41
CA LEU A 79 -8.94 5.65 35.10
C LEU A 79 -9.84 6.90 34.98
N PRO A 80 -10.04 7.41 33.76
CA PRO A 80 -11.02 8.47 33.54
C PRO A 80 -12.41 8.03 33.98
N GLU A 81 -13.20 8.91 34.61
CA GLU A 81 -14.55 8.58 35.09
C GLU A 81 -15.44 8.00 33.98
N SER A 82 -15.33 8.54 32.76
CA SER A 82 -16.04 8.04 31.56
C SER A 82 -15.74 6.56 31.25
N ALA A 83 -14.57 6.04 31.63
CA ALA A 83 -14.23 4.62 31.45
C ALA A 83 -14.91 3.72 32.49
N SER A 84 -15.33 4.27 33.64
CA SER A 84 -15.94 3.53 34.75
C SER A 84 -17.47 3.52 34.71
N SER A 85 -18.10 4.54 34.11
CA SER A 85 -19.56 4.65 34.04
C SER A 85 -20.20 3.77 32.95
N GLY A 86 -19.42 3.27 31.99
CA GLY A 86 -19.94 2.54 30.84
C GLY A 86 -20.71 3.40 29.84
N GLU A 87 -20.76 4.72 30.06
CA GLU A 87 -21.40 5.66 29.16
C GLU A 87 -20.52 5.90 27.92
N ILE A 88 -21.18 6.09 26.77
CA ILE A 88 -20.48 6.42 25.53
C ILE A 88 -20.19 7.92 25.55
N ASP A 89 -19.01 8.28 26.07
CA ASP A 89 -18.50 9.65 26.04
C ASP A 89 -17.83 9.94 24.67
N PRO A 90 -18.36 10.87 23.86
CA PRO A 90 -17.78 11.24 22.57
C PRO A 90 -16.32 11.71 22.68
N VAL A 91 -15.94 12.34 23.80
CA VAL A 91 -14.58 12.81 24.03
C VAL A 91 -13.64 11.63 24.28
N ALA A 92 -14.09 10.62 25.02
CA ALA A 92 -13.35 9.37 25.25
C ALA A 92 -13.20 8.51 23.98
N LEU A 93 -14.09 8.66 23.01
CA LEU A 93 -14.02 7.97 21.71
C LEU A 93 -12.94 8.54 20.78
N LEU A 94 -12.61 9.83 20.88
CA LEU A 94 -11.63 10.46 19.99
C LEU A 94 -10.25 9.77 20.04
N PRO A 95 -9.62 9.51 21.20
CA PRO A 95 -8.36 8.77 21.28
C PRO A 95 -8.42 7.40 20.61
N ARG A 96 -9.53 6.68 20.78
CA ARG A 96 -9.72 5.36 20.15
C ARG A 96 -9.81 5.46 18.63
N LEU A 97 -10.52 6.47 18.12
CA LEU A 97 -10.60 6.74 16.68
C LEU A 97 -9.22 7.09 16.10
N PHE A 98 -8.48 8.00 16.74
CA PHE A 98 -7.13 8.36 16.32
C PHE A 98 -6.18 7.17 16.33
N LEU A 99 -6.25 6.33 17.37
CA LEU A 99 -5.46 5.10 17.44
C LEU A 99 -5.81 4.17 16.29
N SER A 100 -7.09 3.95 15.99
CA SER A 100 -7.50 3.06 14.90
C SER A 100 -7.02 3.57 13.54
N VAL A 101 -7.27 4.85 13.24
CA VAL A 101 -6.87 5.44 11.95
C VAL A 101 -5.35 5.47 11.81
N GLY A 102 -4.63 5.84 12.87
CA GLY A 102 -3.18 5.85 12.89
C GLY A 102 -2.58 4.45 12.71
N TYR A 103 -3.11 3.46 13.42
CA TYR A 103 -2.72 2.06 13.29
C TYR A 103 -2.92 1.58 11.84
N ASP A 104 -4.14 1.73 11.30
CA ASP A 104 -4.46 1.27 9.95
C ASP A 104 -3.60 2.00 8.91
N TRP A 105 -3.36 3.30 9.08
CA TRP A 105 -2.51 4.08 8.18
C TRP A 105 -1.07 3.56 8.17
N VAL A 106 -0.44 3.41 9.34
CA VAL A 106 0.96 2.96 9.45
C VAL A 106 1.12 1.59 8.82
N PHE A 107 0.30 0.63 9.23
CA PHE A 107 0.40 -0.76 8.76
C PHE A 107 0.03 -0.88 7.29
N TRP A 108 -1.10 -0.31 6.84
CA TRP A 108 -1.52 -0.44 5.44
C TRP A 108 -0.59 0.30 4.48
N SER A 109 0.10 1.36 4.92
CA SER A 109 1.12 2.00 4.10
C SER A 109 2.29 1.08 3.75
N GLN A 110 2.62 0.16 4.66
CA GLN A 110 3.67 -0.85 4.53
C GLN A 110 3.18 -2.13 3.83
N GLY A 111 1.88 -2.27 3.61
CA GLY A 111 1.30 -3.40 2.90
C GLY A 111 1.06 -4.65 3.74
N TRP A 112 1.09 -4.52 5.06
CA TRP A 112 0.79 -5.60 5.99
C TRP A 112 0.04 -5.04 7.21
N ALA A 113 -0.73 -5.87 7.90
CA ALA A 113 -1.28 -5.57 9.21
C ALA A 113 -1.13 -6.83 10.06
N PRO A 114 -0.99 -6.73 11.39
CA PRO A 114 -0.85 -7.91 12.26
C PRO A 114 -1.89 -9.00 12.00
N GLY A 115 -3.17 -8.67 11.92
CA GLY A 115 -4.25 -9.60 11.61
C GLY A 115 -4.19 -10.14 10.18
N ALA A 116 -3.89 -9.29 9.20
CA ALA A 116 -3.67 -9.70 7.81
C ALA A 116 -2.48 -10.67 7.68
N ASN A 117 -1.38 -10.41 8.37
CA ASN A 117 -0.18 -11.23 8.35
C ASN A 117 -0.43 -12.59 9.00
N ALA A 118 -1.17 -12.63 10.12
CA ALA A 118 -1.59 -13.88 10.76
C ALA A 118 -2.45 -14.76 9.83
N MET A 119 -3.27 -14.14 8.98
CA MET A 119 -4.08 -14.85 7.98
C MET A 119 -3.35 -15.09 6.65
N GLY A 120 -2.06 -14.75 6.54
CA GLY A 120 -1.26 -14.90 5.32
C GLY A 120 -1.72 -14.02 4.17
N ILE A 121 -2.20 -12.81 4.47
CA ILE A 121 -2.69 -11.80 3.51
C ILE A 121 -1.70 -10.64 3.45
N ARG A 122 -1.46 -10.13 2.23
CA ARG A 122 -0.74 -8.87 2.03
C ARG A 122 -1.58 -7.87 1.25
N ILE A 123 -1.38 -6.60 1.57
CA ILE A 123 -1.98 -5.47 0.86
C ILE A 123 -0.91 -4.98 -0.10
N VAL A 124 -1.06 -5.31 -1.37
CA VAL A 124 -0.11 -4.93 -2.42
C VAL A 124 -0.84 -4.28 -3.57
N ARG A 125 -0.11 -3.49 -4.34
CA ARG A 125 -0.55 -2.97 -5.62
C ARG A 125 -0.49 -4.07 -6.70
N PRO A 126 -1.07 -3.86 -7.89
CA PRO A 126 -0.99 -4.83 -8.99
C PRO A 126 0.45 -5.20 -9.40
N ASP A 127 1.41 -4.32 -9.14
CA ASP A 127 2.84 -4.54 -9.37
C ASP A 127 3.55 -5.25 -8.20
N GLY A 128 2.82 -5.65 -7.16
CA GLY A 128 3.34 -6.29 -5.95
C GLY A 128 3.99 -5.34 -4.94
N SER A 129 4.11 -4.04 -5.25
CA SER A 129 4.71 -3.07 -4.36
C SER A 129 3.74 -2.65 -3.23
N PRO A 130 4.25 -2.20 -2.07
CA PRO A 130 3.39 -1.72 -0.99
C PRO A 130 2.59 -0.48 -1.41
N PRO A 131 1.41 -0.23 -0.82
CA PRO A 131 0.55 0.89 -1.17
C PRO A 131 1.20 2.26 -0.98
N GLY A 132 2.13 2.39 -0.03
CA GLY A 132 2.79 3.64 0.33
C GLY A 132 1.93 4.56 1.21
N ILE A 133 2.55 5.58 1.79
CA ILE A 133 1.95 6.45 2.83
C ILE A 133 0.66 7.13 2.34
N GLY A 134 0.65 7.70 1.13
CA GLY A 134 -0.52 8.42 0.61
C GLY A 134 -1.74 7.52 0.43
N ARG A 135 -1.59 6.38 -0.26
CA ARG A 135 -2.72 5.45 -0.49
C ARG A 135 -3.12 4.71 0.77
N GLY A 136 -2.17 4.39 1.67
CA GLY A 136 -2.46 3.83 2.99
C GLY A 136 -3.32 4.77 3.82
N GLY A 137 -3.01 6.07 3.84
CA GLY A 137 -3.76 7.08 4.58
C GLY A 137 -5.17 7.30 4.03
N ILE A 138 -5.32 7.44 2.71
CA ILE A 138 -6.65 7.53 2.07
C ILE A 138 -7.48 6.30 2.41
N ARG A 139 -6.87 5.11 2.37
CA ARG A 139 -7.55 3.86 2.72
C ARG A 139 -8.01 3.85 4.18
N ALA A 140 -7.17 4.30 5.12
CA ALA A 140 -7.53 4.40 6.53
C ALA A 140 -8.67 5.40 6.77
N LEU A 141 -8.69 6.54 6.07
CA LEU A 141 -9.77 7.53 6.17
C LEU A 141 -11.10 7.00 5.62
N VAL A 142 -11.08 6.28 4.49
CA VAL A 142 -12.28 5.66 3.90
C VAL A 142 -12.81 4.51 4.77
N ALA A 143 -11.95 3.88 5.58
CA ALA A 143 -12.37 2.85 6.53
C ALA A 143 -13.23 3.41 7.69
N ILE A 144 -13.17 4.72 7.98
CA ILE A 144 -13.97 5.37 9.03
C ILE A 144 -15.49 5.28 8.73
N PRO A 145 -16.00 5.78 7.59
CA PRO A 145 -17.42 5.61 7.27
C PRO A 145 -17.77 4.13 7.05
N SER A 146 -16.85 3.33 6.48
CA SER A 146 -17.08 1.90 6.27
C SER A 146 -17.23 1.10 7.57
N SER A 147 -16.59 1.55 8.66
CA SER A 147 -16.74 0.96 9.99
C SER A 147 -17.94 1.53 10.73
N ALA A 148 -18.30 2.80 10.57
CA ALA A 148 -19.57 3.31 11.09
C ALA A 148 -20.79 2.58 10.47
N LEU A 149 -20.67 2.12 9.22
CA LEU A 149 -21.66 1.32 8.50
C LEU A 149 -21.53 -0.21 8.76
N PHE A 150 -20.78 -0.62 9.79
CA PHE A 150 -20.63 -2.03 10.18
C PHE A 150 -22.01 -2.72 10.14
N PHE A 151 -22.11 -3.75 9.30
CA PHE A 151 -23.25 -4.64 8.95
C PHE A 151 -23.77 -4.54 7.51
N ILE A 152 -23.80 -3.39 6.83
CA ILE A 152 -24.32 -3.34 5.45
C ILE A 152 -23.27 -3.80 4.43
N GLY A 153 -22.01 -3.40 4.60
CA GLY A 153 -20.91 -3.80 3.70
C GLY A 153 -20.62 -5.31 3.73
N TYR A 154 -20.74 -5.95 4.89
CA TYR A 154 -20.60 -7.41 5.03
C TYR A 154 -21.81 -8.17 4.48
N ALA A 155 -23.03 -7.64 4.67
CA ALA A 155 -24.23 -8.20 4.04
C ALA A 155 -24.13 -8.16 2.51
N TRP A 156 -23.65 -7.05 1.93
CA TRP A 156 -23.47 -6.92 0.47
C TRP A 156 -22.41 -7.87 -0.08
N MET A 157 -21.40 -8.21 0.71
CA MET A 157 -20.32 -9.12 0.30
C MET A 157 -20.77 -10.58 0.24
N LEU A 158 -21.84 -10.98 0.96
CA LEU A 158 -22.51 -12.27 0.77
C LEU A 158 -23.21 -12.37 -0.60
N PHE A 159 -23.65 -11.24 -1.16
CA PHE A 159 -24.38 -11.17 -2.44
C PHE A 159 -23.49 -10.80 -3.63
N THR A 160 -22.18 -10.61 -3.43
CA THR A 160 -21.26 -10.26 -4.53
C THR A 160 -20.67 -11.52 -5.17
N PRO A 161 -20.93 -11.79 -6.46
CA PRO A 161 -20.30 -12.90 -7.17
C PRO A 161 -18.78 -12.69 -7.23
N ARG A 162 -18.01 -13.74 -6.89
CA ARG A 162 -16.54 -13.75 -6.97
C ARG A 162 -16.12 -13.40 -8.41
N LYS A 163 -15.24 -12.41 -8.57
CA LYS A 163 -14.43 -12.18 -9.77
C LYS A 163 -12.97 -12.04 -9.37
#